data_AF-A0A336N4L4-F1
#
_entry.id   AF-A0A336N4L4-F1
#
_cell.length_a   1.000
_cell.length_b   1.000
_cell.length_c   1.000
_cell.angle_alpha   90.00
_cell.angle_beta   90.00
_cell.angle_gamma   90.00
#
_symmetry.space_group_name_H-M   'P 1'
#
loop_
_entity.id
_entity.type
_entity.pdbx_description
1 polymer ?
#
loop_
_entity_poly.entity_id
_entity_poly.type
_entity_poly.pdbx_seq_one_letter_code
_entity_poly.pdbx_strand_id
1 'polypeptide(L)'
;MYKVSEEAKTGMHATPEQMGDKLEGLPNDITRCSDECPFSVNIRVLPSTLTPLELEAFNIEAWEAWYNDSKNLNPYVPVPGEKGEEKINVEITVQQRDVESLYVEIIRIAPDTIKSGQILKRFQLAKSDAKKLKEGKGKVEVGTYLWEWDGYIDDVLDTKLLKDETTYIRAVGIIGSAFKDDAVQLLAQPFKECAEPVDWLDVQVNRNAKTVNVEWRVAFDDGHKIYKRPSGAPSFNELINLCLDGIRNHWEGKINTSKGLYFVTVKPIYDKLMTKHIAPSLTLRVSNDPRGDRSVNSSCACGILPRIARGVTHLIDDIIPAADMTMVWYLNGIPGWDDSYKMLKFMQTAAHESGHPILASYAYKSTGLSNYSWIHKGSSKGVMSGYAVPEKGEKGYEDYLSGDADLMKYYKVHIHPTLFKANEYDIKSMIWLSKLNLGRL
;
A
#
# COMPACT_ATOMS: atom_id res chain seq x y z
N MET A 1 26.53 5.74 14.33
CA MET A 1 27.07 4.66 13.48
C MET A 1 26.68 3.34 14.15
N TYR A 2 25.45 2.86 13.89
CA TYR A 2 24.94 1.67 14.58
C TYR A 2 25.34 0.43 13.79
N LYS A 3 26.24 -0.37 14.37
CA LYS A 3 26.61 -1.69 13.86
C LYS A 3 25.44 -2.64 14.13
N VAL A 4 24.83 -3.12 13.05
CA VAL A 4 23.97 -4.31 13.04
C VAL A 4 24.77 -5.45 13.68
N SER A 5 24.21 -6.14 14.68
CA SER A 5 24.87 -7.29 15.30
C SER A 5 25.15 -8.36 14.24
N GLU A 6 26.31 -9.00 14.30
CA GLU A 6 26.68 -10.07 13.34
C GLU A 6 25.66 -11.23 13.34
N GLU A 7 24.95 -11.45 14.46
CA GLU A 7 23.84 -12.42 14.59
C GLU A 7 22.60 -12.06 13.74
N ALA A 8 22.32 -10.77 13.55
CA ALA A 8 21.26 -10.33 12.65
C ALA A 8 21.65 -10.55 11.18
N LYS A 9 22.95 -10.51 10.84
CA LYS A 9 23.42 -10.82 9.47
C LYS A 9 23.47 -12.32 9.19
N THR A 10 23.78 -13.17 10.18
CA THR A 10 23.80 -14.63 9.98
C THR A 10 22.40 -15.22 9.85
N GLY A 11 21.38 -14.60 10.48
CA GLY A 11 19.98 -15.00 10.33
C GLY A 11 19.30 -14.53 9.03
N MET A 12 19.96 -13.68 8.23
CA MET A 12 19.42 -13.05 7.01
C MET A 12 19.75 -13.82 5.71
N HIS A 13 20.54 -14.90 5.79
CA HIS A 13 20.95 -15.70 4.62
C HIS A 13 20.82 -17.20 4.86
N ALA A 14 19.83 -17.62 5.65
CA ALA A 14 19.63 -19.03 5.96
C ALA A 14 19.21 -19.82 4.71
N THR A 15 20.07 -20.71 4.23
CA THR A 15 19.69 -21.74 3.25
C THR A 15 18.61 -22.66 3.84
N PRO A 16 17.86 -23.44 3.03
CA PRO A 16 16.87 -24.39 3.54
C PRO A 16 17.38 -25.31 4.67
N GLU A 17 18.67 -25.64 4.67
CA GLU A 17 19.35 -26.40 5.73
C GLU A 17 19.50 -25.58 7.03
N GLN A 18 19.77 -24.27 6.95
CA GLN A 18 19.87 -23.37 8.11
C GLN A 18 18.51 -22.95 8.68
N MET A 19 17.42 -23.09 7.91
CA MET A 19 16.07 -23.07 8.48
C MET A 19 15.78 -24.36 9.27
N GLY A 20 16.34 -25.51 8.87
CA GLY A 20 16.27 -26.76 9.63
C GLY A 20 16.70 -26.61 11.09
N ASP A 21 17.83 -25.93 11.32
CA ASP A 21 18.36 -25.70 12.68
C ASP A 21 17.51 -24.72 13.52
N LYS A 22 16.75 -23.81 12.89
CA LYS A 22 15.77 -22.94 13.59
C LYS A 22 14.42 -23.62 13.85
N LEU A 23 14.20 -24.79 13.23
CA LEU A 23 13.05 -25.64 13.48
C LEU A 23 13.36 -26.70 14.57
N GLU A 24 14.62 -26.84 15.00
CA GLU A 24 14.99 -27.66 16.16
C GLU A 24 14.35 -27.06 17.43
N GLY A 25 13.44 -27.83 18.05
CA GLY A 25 12.71 -27.42 19.25
C GLY A 25 11.26 -26.95 19.00
N LEU A 26 10.81 -26.86 17.74
CA LEU A 26 9.38 -26.99 17.46
C LEU A 26 8.93 -28.38 17.94
N PRO A 27 7.79 -28.54 18.63
CA PRO A 27 7.33 -29.87 19.01
C PRO A 27 7.18 -30.73 17.75
N ASN A 28 7.49 -32.01 17.87
CA ASN A 28 7.23 -33.07 16.88
C ASN A 28 5.75 -33.16 16.42
N ASP A 29 4.88 -32.25 16.87
CA ASP A 29 3.49 -32.08 16.45
C ASP A 29 3.30 -31.09 15.27
N ILE A 30 4.31 -30.29 14.89
CA ILE A 30 4.22 -29.44 13.67
C ILE A 30 4.69 -30.21 12.44
N THR A 31 5.67 -31.09 12.63
CA THR A 31 6.07 -32.14 11.69
C THR A 31 5.78 -33.47 12.35
N ARG A 32 4.55 -33.97 12.23
CA ARG A 32 4.24 -35.36 12.59
C ARG A 32 4.91 -36.29 11.58
N CYS A 33 6.20 -36.50 11.73
CA CYS A 33 6.93 -37.54 11.03
C CYS A 33 7.80 -38.22 12.08
N SER A 34 7.57 -39.51 12.32
CA SER A 34 8.56 -40.37 12.94
C SER A 34 9.85 -40.33 12.12
N ASP A 35 11.00 -40.59 12.75
CA ASP A 35 12.36 -40.52 12.19
C ASP A 35 12.62 -41.44 10.96
N GLU A 36 11.59 -42.10 10.45
CA GLU A 36 11.55 -42.91 9.24
C GLU A 36 10.35 -42.46 8.38
N CYS A 37 10.39 -41.28 7.73
CA CYS A 37 9.26 -40.82 6.89
C CYS A 37 9.42 -41.31 5.43
N PRO A 38 8.63 -42.30 4.94
CA PRO A 38 8.76 -42.88 3.59
C PRO A 38 8.15 -42.01 2.48
N PHE A 39 7.66 -40.80 2.80
CA PHE A 39 6.88 -39.96 1.89
C PHE A 39 6.96 -38.46 2.29
N SER A 40 7.11 -37.57 1.31
CA SER A 40 7.19 -36.11 1.49
C SER A 40 6.37 -35.32 0.45
N VAL A 41 5.69 -34.27 0.91
CA VAL A 41 5.10 -33.23 0.05
C VAL A 41 5.91 -31.96 0.24
N ASN A 42 6.35 -31.34 -0.85
CA ASN A 42 7.05 -30.05 -0.82
C ASN A 42 6.16 -28.96 -1.40
N ILE A 43 6.29 -27.75 -0.84
CA ILE A 43 5.57 -26.56 -1.30
C ILE A 43 6.54 -25.41 -1.49
N ARG A 44 6.40 -24.68 -2.59
CA ARG A 44 7.19 -23.48 -2.91
C ARG A 44 6.30 -22.44 -3.54
N VAL A 45 6.30 -21.23 -3.00
CA VAL A 45 5.67 -20.09 -3.66
C VAL A 45 6.63 -19.55 -4.72
N LEU A 46 6.14 -19.48 -5.96
CA LEU A 46 6.89 -18.98 -7.11
C LEU A 46 6.77 -17.46 -7.20
N PRO A 47 7.73 -16.77 -7.85
CA PRO A 47 7.62 -15.35 -8.16
C PRO A 47 6.25 -15.01 -8.75
N SER A 48 5.48 -14.20 -8.03
CA SER A 48 4.10 -13.85 -8.38
C SER A 48 3.77 -12.43 -7.97
N THR A 49 2.86 -11.77 -8.69
CA THR A 49 2.25 -10.52 -8.25
C THR A 49 0.78 -10.75 -7.96
N LEU A 50 0.29 -10.23 -6.83
CA LEU A 50 -1.13 -10.21 -6.50
C LEU A 50 -1.60 -8.75 -6.36
N THR A 51 -2.38 -8.30 -7.33
CA THR A 51 -2.98 -6.96 -7.38
C THR A 51 -4.45 -7.07 -7.03
N PRO A 52 -4.94 -6.37 -5.99
CA PRO A 52 -6.37 -6.41 -5.66
C PRO A 52 -7.25 -5.93 -6.83
N LEU A 53 -8.31 -6.68 -7.13
CA LEU A 53 -9.38 -6.32 -8.08
C LEU A 53 -8.95 -6.10 -9.53
N GLU A 54 -7.86 -6.73 -9.98
CA GLU A 54 -7.27 -6.56 -11.33
C GLU A 54 -6.96 -5.10 -11.70
N LEU A 55 -6.75 -4.24 -10.70
CA LEU A 55 -6.52 -2.83 -10.95
C LEU A 55 -5.27 -2.63 -11.82
N GLU A 56 -5.35 -1.62 -12.68
CA GLU A 56 -4.31 -1.35 -13.66
C GLU A 56 -3.17 -0.52 -13.06
N ALA A 57 -1.96 -0.70 -13.58
CA ALA A 57 -0.82 0.12 -13.25
C ALA A 57 -0.92 1.52 -13.86
N PHE A 58 -0.07 2.45 -13.40
CA PHE A 58 0.04 3.77 -14.00
C PHE A 58 0.55 3.69 -15.45
N ASN A 59 -0.17 4.32 -16.38
CA ASN A 59 0.20 4.39 -17.78
C ASN A 59 1.12 5.60 -18.04
N ILE A 60 2.43 5.38 -17.89
CA ILE A 60 3.44 6.43 -18.10
C ILE A 60 3.45 6.95 -19.55
N GLU A 61 3.23 6.08 -20.54
CA GLU A 61 3.25 6.47 -21.95
C GLU A 61 2.09 7.41 -22.28
N ALA A 62 0.87 7.10 -21.79
CA ALA A 62 -0.28 7.97 -21.97
C ALA A 62 -0.11 9.32 -21.24
N TRP A 63 0.49 9.31 -20.05
CA TRP A 63 0.83 10.53 -19.33
C TRP A 63 1.83 11.40 -20.10
N GLU A 64 2.94 10.82 -20.55
CA GLU A 64 3.98 11.55 -21.28
C GLU A 64 3.49 12.03 -22.65
N ALA A 65 2.67 11.22 -23.36
CA ALA A 65 2.03 11.62 -24.59
C ALA A 65 1.13 12.84 -24.39
N TRP A 66 0.31 12.84 -23.32
CA TRP A 66 -0.47 14.02 -22.97
C TRP A 66 0.43 15.19 -22.59
N TYR A 67 1.39 15.00 -21.68
CA TYR A 67 2.19 16.09 -21.12
C TYR A 67 3.02 16.81 -22.19
N ASN A 68 3.61 16.04 -23.12
CA ASN A 68 4.49 16.58 -24.16
C ASN A 68 3.75 17.10 -25.41
N ASP A 69 2.45 16.82 -25.55
CA ASP A 69 1.65 17.39 -26.64
C ASP A 69 1.24 18.83 -26.32
N SER A 70 1.96 19.80 -26.90
CA SER A 70 1.68 21.23 -26.72
C SER A 70 0.39 21.71 -27.38
N LYS A 71 -0.17 20.94 -28.33
CA LYS A 71 -1.44 21.28 -29.01
C LYS A 71 -2.65 20.81 -28.20
N ASN A 72 -2.50 19.75 -27.41
CA ASN A 72 -3.56 19.28 -26.54
C ASN A 72 -3.65 20.14 -25.27
N LEU A 73 -4.67 21.00 -25.22
CA LEU A 73 -4.91 21.89 -24.07
C LEU A 73 -5.89 21.29 -23.04
N ASN A 74 -6.51 20.15 -23.33
CA ASN A 74 -7.52 19.56 -22.46
C ASN A 74 -6.91 19.08 -21.13
N PRO A 75 -7.70 19.05 -20.03
CA PRO A 75 -7.34 18.35 -18.80
C PRO A 75 -6.89 16.93 -19.07
N TYR A 76 -5.88 16.46 -18.32
CA TYR A 76 -5.49 15.07 -18.38
C TYR A 76 -6.62 14.19 -17.82
N VAL A 77 -6.96 13.15 -18.59
CA VAL A 77 -7.84 12.07 -18.16
C VAL A 77 -6.99 10.80 -18.04
N PRO A 78 -6.88 10.20 -16.85
CA PRO A 78 -6.07 9.00 -16.67
C PRO A 78 -6.51 7.86 -17.58
N VAL A 79 -5.53 7.27 -18.28
CA VAL A 79 -5.73 6.08 -19.11
C VAL A 79 -5.21 4.87 -18.33
N PRO A 80 -5.98 3.77 -18.22
CA PRO A 80 -5.50 2.54 -17.57
C PRO A 80 -4.21 2.02 -18.21
N GLY A 81 -3.27 1.54 -17.39
CA GLY A 81 -2.06 0.86 -17.85
C GLY A 81 -2.24 -0.65 -17.97
N GLU A 82 -1.15 -1.38 -17.78
CA GLU A 82 -1.18 -2.84 -17.75
C GLU A 82 -2.03 -3.35 -16.58
N LYS A 83 -2.88 -4.35 -16.84
CA LYS A 83 -3.65 -5.02 -15.79
C LYS A 83 -2.72 -5.73 -14.82
N GLY A 84 -2.99 -5.58 -13.53
CA GLY A 84 -2.29 -6.34 -12.49
C GLY A 84 -2.62 -7.84 -12.55
N GLU A 85 -1.63 -8.66 -12.19
CA GLU A 85 -1.83 -10.10 -11.96
C GLU A 85 -2.65 -10.35 -10.69
N GLU A 86 -3.43 -11.43 -10.65
CA GLU A 86 -4.28 -11.80 -9.51
C GLU A 86 -4.02 -13.21 -8.99
N LYS A 87 -2.84 -13.75 -9.27
CA LYS A 87 -2.55 -15.16 -8.98
C LYS A 87 -1.24 -15.30 -8.24
N ILE A 88 -1.31 -16.03 -7.14
CA ILE A 88 -0.20 -16.59 -6.42
C ILE A 88 0.06 -17.97 -7.02
N ASN A 89 1.23 -18.13 -7.63
CA ASN A 89 1.66 -19.39 -8.19
C ASN A 89 2.37 -20.21 -7.11
N VAL A 90 1.83 -21.39 -6.82
CA VAL A 90 2.36 -22.29 -5.79
C VAL A 90 2.74 -23.60 -6.47
N GLU A 91 4.01 -23.95 -6.41
CA GLU A 91 4.51 -25.24 -6.82
C GLU A 91 4.36 -26.24 -5.66
N ILE A 92 3.78 -27.40 -5.96
CA ILE A 92 3.58 -28.49 -5.02
C ILE A 92 4.17 -29.76 -5.61
N THR A 93 5.08 -30.41 -4.90
CA THR A 93 5.71 -31.66 -5.31
C THR A 93 5.28 -32.78 -4.38
N VAL A 94 4.55 -33.75 -4.92
CA VAL A 94 4.25 -35.03 -4.25
C VAL A 94 5.38 -36.00 -4.61
N GLN A 95 6.11 -36.48 -3.61
CA GLN A 95 7.27 -37.36 -3.81
C GLN A 95 6.94 -38.79 -3.35
N GLN A 96 7.77 -39.76 -3.75
CA GLN A 96 7.76 -41.19 -3.37
C GLN A 96 6.47 -42.00 -3.66
N ARG A 97 5.27 -41.53 -3.28
CA ARG A 97 4.00 -42.24 -3.44
C ARG A 97 2.82 -41.29 -3.73
N ASP A 98 1.81 -41.79 -4.41
CA ASP A 98 0.56 -41.04 -4.62
C ASP A 98 -0.19 -40.81 -3.30
N VAL A 99 -0.87 -39.68 -3.18
CA VAL A 99 -1.75 -39.35 -2.05
C VAL A 99 -3.21 -39.52 -2.41
N GLU A 100 -4.02 -40.02 -1.47
CA GLU A 100 -5.47 -40.17 -1.64
C GLU A 100 -6.19 -38.83 -1.52
N SER A 101 -5.63 -37.91 -0.74
CA SER A 101 -6.10 -36.53 -0.64
C SER A 101 -4.93 -35.60 -0.39
N LEU A 102 -4.92 -34.48 -1.11
CA LEU A 102 -3.97 -33.39 -0.93
C LEU A 102 -4.70 -32.17 -0.40
N TYR A 103 -4.17 -31.56 0.64
CA TYR A 103 -4.66 -30.31 1.19
C TYR A 103 -3.57 -29.26 1.17
N VAL A 104 -3.98 -28.01 0.97
CA VAL A 104 -3.17 -26.83 1.24
C VAL A 104 -3.88 -26.00 2.28
N GLU A 105 -3.15 -25.58 3.30
CA GLU A 105 -3.68 -24.84 4.43
C GLU A 105 -2.97 -23.50 4.57
N ILE A 106 -3.76 -22.46 4.78
CA ILE A 106 -3.26 -21.18 5.26
C ILE A 106 -3.40 -21.21 6.77
N ILE A 107 -2.28 -21.00 7.46
CA ILE A 107 -2.23 -21.11 8.91
C ILE A 107 -1.50 -19.92 9.51
N ARG A 108 -1.82 -19.61 10.77
CA ARG A 108 -1.10 -18.63 11.57
C ARG A 108 -0.37 -19.33 12.71
N ILE A 109 0.92 -19.06 12.85
CA ILE A 109 1.74 -19.61 13.94
C ILE A 109 2.21 -18.44 14.81
N ALA A 110 1.66 -18.33 16.02
CA ALA A 110 2.06 -17.26 16.92
C ALA A 110 3.53 -17.44 17.37
N PRO A 111 4.29 -16.34 17.57
CA PRO A 111 5.70 -16.40 17.95
C PRO A 111 5.96 -17.12 19.28
N ASP A 112 4.98 -17.12 20.18
CA ASP A 112 5.03 -17.59 21.57
C ASP A 112 4.32 -18.94 21.81
N THR A 113 3.41 -19.35 20.91
CA THR A 113 2.77 -20.68 20.93
C THR A 113 3.04 -21.43 19.64
N ILE A 114 4.32 -21.79 19.48
CA ILE A 114 4.82 -22.71 18.48
C ILE A 114 3.95 -23.98 18.35
N LYS A 115 3.33 -24.48 19.44
CA LYS A 115 2.65 -25.80 19.45
C LYS A 115 1.25 -25.86 18.83
N SER A 116 0.62 -24.75 18.45
CA SER A 116 -0.74 -24.76 17.91
C SER A 116 -0.95 -23.63 16.89
N GLY A 117 -0.64 -23.91 15.62
CA GLY A 117 -1.02 -23.01 14.54
C GLY A 117 -2.53 -22.98 14.35
N GLN A 118 -3.13 -21.80 14.25
CA GLN A 118 -4.53 -21.64 13.87
C GLN A 118 -4.68 -21.90 12.37
N ILE A 119 -5.47 -22.88 11.98
CA ILE A 119 -5.85 -23.07 10.57
C ILE A 119 -6.85 -21.98 10.20
N LEU A 120 -6.48 -21.11 9.27
CA LEU A 120 -7.34 -20.05 8.74
C LEU A 120 -8.23 -20.60 7.62
N LYS A 121 -7.63 -21.41 6.73
CA LYS A 121 -8.34 -22.05 5.63
C LYS A 121 -7.66 -23.36 5.23
N ARG A 122 -8.46 -24.35 4.83
CA ARG A 122 -8.01 -25.60 4.21
C ARG A 122 -8.64 -25.73 2.82
N PHE A 123 -7.80 -25.84 1.81
CA PHE A 123 -8.16 -26.13 0.42
C PHE A 123 -7.89 -27.62 0.17
N GLN A 124 -8.87 -28.34 -0.37
CA GLN A 124 -8.64 -29.70 -0.87
C GLN A 124 -8.32 -29.61 -2.36
N LEU A 125 -7.19 -30.15 -2.78
CA LEU A 125 -6.71 -30.06 -4.15
C LEU A 125 -6.78 -31.42 -4.86
N ALA A 126 -7.07 -31.37 -6.16
CA ALA A 126 -7.05 -32.52 -7.06
C ALA A 126 -6.40 -32.14 -8.40
N LYS A 127 -5.88 -33.15 -9.10
CA LYS A 127 -5.30 -32.99 -10.44
C LYS A 127 -6.35 -32.46 -11.40
N SER A 128 -6.06 -31.34 -12.05
CA SER A 128 -6.91 -30.75 -13.09
C SER A 128 -6.38 -31.01 -14.50
N ASP A 129 -5.07 -31.14 -14.62
CA ASP A 129 -4.34 -31.38 -15.87
C ASP A 129 -3.01 -32.09 -15.53
N ALA A 130 -2.19 -32.44 -16.53
CA ALA A 130 -0.93 -33.15 -16.38
C ALA A 130 0.01 -32.52 -15.32
N LYS A 131 0.02 -31.18 -15.21
CA LYS A 131 0.89 -30.42 -14.29
C LYS A 131 0.14 -29.36 -13.46
N LYS A 132 -1.19 -29.44 -13.36
CA LYS A 132 -1.99 -28.44 -12.62
C LYS A 132 -2.89 -29.07 -11.56
N LEU A 133 -3.06 -28.33 -10.47
CA LEU A 133 -4.00 -28.62 -9.39
C LEU A 133 -5.11 -27.57 -9.37
N LYS A 134 -6.31 -28.00 -8.97
CA LYS A 134 -7.44 -27.13 -8.65
C LYS A 134 -8.16 -27.63 -7.40
N GLU A 135 -9.01 -26.80 -6.81
CA GLU A 135 -9.86 -27.23 -5.71
C GLU A 135 -10.79 -28.37 -6.14
N GLY A 136 -10.81 -29.45 -5.38
CA GLY A 136 -11.57 -30.65 -5.69
C GLY A 136 -11.14 -31.86 -4.88
N LYS A 137 -11.88 -32.95 -5.03
CA LYS A 137 -11.56 -34.24 -4.38
C LYS A 137 -10.94 -35.17 -5.40
N GLY A 138 -9.86 -35.83 -5.03
CA GLY A 138 -9.24 -36.85 -5.86
C GLY A 138 -7.84 -37.21 -5.40
N LYS A 139 -7.41 -38.38 -5.85
CA LYS A 139 -6.03 -38.85 -5.73
C LYS A 139 -5.09 -37.92 -6.49
N VAL A 140 -3.92 -37.63 -5.92
CA VAL A 140 -2.84 -36.90 -6.60
C VAL A 140 -1.63 -37.82 -6.71
N GLU A 141 -1.17 -38.02 -7.93
CA GLU A 141 -0.04 -38.89 -8.23
C GLU A 141 1.30 -38.25 -7.83
N VAL A 142 2.36 -39.04 -7.77
CA VAL A 142 3.73 -38.50 -7.67
C VAL A 142 4.02 -37.56 -8.83
N GLY A 143 4.50 -36.36 -8.53
CA GLY A 143 4.82 -35.35 -9.52
C GLY A 143 4.94 -33.94 -8.95
N THR A 144 5.32 -33.01 -9.82
CA THR A 144 5.34 -31.56 -9.52
C THR A 144 4.18 -30.89 -10.24
N TYR A 145 3.42 -30.11 -9.50
CA TYR A 145 2.21 -29.46 -9.96
C TYR A 145 2.20 -27.98 -9.62
N LEU A 146 1.53 -27.20 -10.46
CA LEU A 146 1.21 -25.80 -10.21
C LEU A 146 -0.21 -25.68 -9.66
N TRP A 147 -0.36 -24.97 -8.55
CA TRP A 147 -1.62 -24.46 -8.05
C TRP A 147 -1.63 -22.94 -8.15
N GLU A 148 -2.65 -22.40 -8.81
CA GLU A 148 -2.86 -20.96 -8.94
C GLU A 148 -3.93 -20.55 -7.92
N TRP A 149 -3.56 -19.76 -6.92
CA TRP A 149 -4.47 -19.25 -5.90
C TRP A 149 -4.66 -17.74 -6.06
N ASP A 150 -5.88 -17.25 -5.88
CA ASP A 150 -6.18 -15.82 -6.05
C ASP A 150 -5.93 -14.97 -4.79
N GLY A 151 -5.44 -15.58 -3.71
CA GLY A 151 -5.14 -14.92 -2.44
C GLY A 151 -6.35 -14.72 -1.51
N TYR A 152 -7.55 -15.15 -1.92
CA TYR A 152 -8.76 -14.98 -1.11
C TYR A 152 -9.00 -16.17 -0.17
N ILE A 153 -9.45 -15.87 1.04
CA ILE A 153 -9.99 -16.81 2.02
C ILE A 153 -11.46 -16.47 2.23
N ASP A 154 -12.37 -17.38 1.88
CA ASP A 154 -13.82 -17.21 2.08
C ASP A 154 -14.34 -15.84 1.59
N ASP A 155 -13.97 -15.45 0.37
CA ASP A 155 -14.28 -14.17 -0.28
C ASP A 155 -13.54 -12.93 0.23
N VAL A 156 -12.60 -13.08 1.17
CA VAL A 156 -11.79 -11.98 1.71
C VAL A 156 -10.32 -12.11 1.30
N LEU A 157 -9.81 -11.09 0.62
CA LEU A 157 -8.37 -10.86 0.47
C LEU A 157 -7.95 -9.87 1.53
N ASP A 158 -6.97 -10.22 2.35
CA ASP A 158 -6.42 -9.35 3.38
C ASP A 158 -4.91 -9.25 3.19
N THR A 159 -4.45 -8.13 2.63
CA THR A 159 -3.01 -7.97 2.34
C THR A 159 -2.17 -7.89 3.60
N LYS A 160 -2.74 -7.41 4.71
CA LYS A 160 -2.04 -7.34 5.99
C LYS A 160 -1.81 -8.73 6.55
N LEU A 161 -2.84 -9.59 6.50
CA LEU A 161 -2.73 -11.00 6.87
C LEU A 161 -1.68 -11.71 6.03
N LEU A 162 -1.69 -11.49 4.72
CA LEU A 162 -0.70 -12.11 3.84
C LEU A 162 0.70 -11.60 4.18
N LYS A 163 0.94 -10.29 4.32
CA LYS A 163 2.26 -9.73 4.71
C LYS A 163 2.74 -10.14 6.12
N ASP A 164 1.85 -10.65 6.97
CA ASP A 164 2.18 -10.97 8.35
C ASP A 164 3.20 -12.12 8.43
N GLU A 165 4.30 -11.90 9.16
CA GLU A 165 5.38 -12.88 9.31
C GLU A 165 4.92 -14.18 9.98
N THR A 166 3.78 -14.19 10.67
CA THR A 166 3.21 -15.36 11.32
C THR A 166 2.27 -16.16 10.41
N THR A 167 2.04 -15.72 9.18
CA THR A 167 1.17 -16.40 8.20
C THR A 167 1.98 -17.32 7.29
N TYR A 168 1.56 -18.58 7.21
CA TYR A 168 2.24 -19.64 6.48
C TYR A 168 1.29 -20.40 5.56
N ILE A 169 1.87 -21.01 4.53
CA ILE A 169 1.22 -22.02 3.71
C ILE A 169 1.79 -23.40 4.05
N ARG A 170 0.91 -24.38 4.23
CA ARG A 170 1.25 -25.77 4.57
C ARG A 170 0.60 -26.72 3.59
N ALA A 171 1.34 -27.70 3.07
CA ALA A 171 0.76 -28.81 2.31
C ALA A 171 0.60 -30.04 3.22
N VAL A 172 -0.49 -30.79 3.04
CA VAL A 172 -0.79 -32.01 3.81
C VAL A 172 -1.27 -33.10 2.86
N GLY A 173 -0.55 -34.22 2.82
CA GLY A 173 -0.93 -35.41 2.06
C GLY A 173 -1.49 -36.50 2.96
N ILE A 174 -2.59 -37.13 2.57
CA ILE A 174 -3.18 -38.27 3.28
C ILE A 174 -3.01 -39.55 2.46
N ILE A 175 -2.53 -40.62 3.11
CA ILE A 175 -2.32 -41.94 2.52
C ILE A 175 -3.09 -42.98 3.34
N GLY A 176 -4.06 -43.66 2.73
CA GLY A 176 -4.84 -44.73 3.37
C GLY A 176 -5.92 -44.24 4.33
N SER A 177 -6.92 -45.08 4.55
CA SER A 177 -8.06 -44.82 5.45
C SER A 177 -7.87 -45.32 6.89
N ALA A 178 -6.84 -46.14 7.14
CA ALA A 178 -6.68 -46.94 8.37
C ALA A 178 -5.47 -46.56 9.25
N PHE A 179 -4.50 -45.82 8.71
CA PHE A 179 -3.35 -45.30 9.46
C PHE A 179 -3.38 -43.78 9.41
N LYS A 180 -3.41 -43.13 10.58
CA LYS A 180 -3.25 -41.66 10.73
C LYS A 180 -1.79 -41.26 10.52
N ASP A 181 -1.18 -41.75 9.44
CA ASP A 181 0.12 -41.25 9.00
C ASP A 181 -0.18 -40.02 8.14
N ASP A 182 -0.61 -38.94 8.81
CA ASP A 182 -0.69 -37.62 8.22
C ASP A 182 0.75 -37.21 7.91
N ALA A 183 1.14 -37.27 6.64
CA ALA A 183 2.44 -36.77 6.23
C ALA A 183 2.36 -35.24 6.15
N VAL A 184 3.07 -34.58 7.07
CA VAL A 184 3.08 -33.13 7.23
C VAL A 184 4.52 -32.62 7.21
N GLN A 185 4.88 -31.86 6.18
CA GLN A 185 6.03 -30.92 6.12
C GLN A 185 5.83 -30.04 4.86
N LEU A 186 6.28 -28.80 4.69
CA LEU A 186 7.08 -27.84 5.47
C LEU A 186 6.41 -26.45 5.33
N LEU A 187 6.54 -25.59 6.33
CA LEU A 187 5.94 -24.26 6.37
C LEU A 187 6.74 -23.28 5.51
N ALA A 188 6.25 -22.91 4.33
CA ALA A 188 6.83 -21.77 3.62
C ALA A 188 6.25 -20.49 4.25
N GLN A 189 7.12 -19.56 4.67
CA GLN A 189 6.75 -18.19 5.02
C GLN A 189 6.70 -17.39 3.70
N PRO A 190 5.55 -17.31 3.02
CA PRO A 190 5.52 -16.92 1.61
C PRO A 190 5.66 -15.42 1.39
N PHE A 191 5.65 -14.63 2.47
CA PHE A 191 5.24 -13.23 2.39
C PHE A 191 6.20 -12.23 3.07
N LYS A 192 7.33 -12.70 3.61
CA LYS A 192 8.27 -11.88 4.40
C LYS A 192 8.88 -10.70 3.61
N GLU A 193 8.85 -10.76 2.27
CA GLU A 193 9.47 -9.77 1.38
C GLU A 193 8.45 -9.01 0.52
N CYS A 194 7.20 -8.95 0.96
CA CYS A 194 6.12 -8.25 0.26
C CYS A 194 6.15 -6.74 0.51
N ALA A 195 7.11 -6.02 -0.06
CA ALA A 195 7.17 -4.57 0.09
C ALA A 195 7.54 -3.86 -1.22
N GLU A 196 6.69 -4.00 -2.23
CA GLU A 196 6.77 -3.16 -3.44
C GLU A 196 5.34 -2.98 -3.97
N PRO A 197 4.80 -1.76 -4.06
CA PRO A 197 5.49 -0.46 -4.12
C PRO A 197 5.57 0.28 -2.77
N VAL A 198 4.73 -0.05 -1.78
CA VAL A 198 4.75 0.59 -0.45
C VAL A 198 4.38 -0.39 0.66
N ASP A 199 4.86 -0.11 1.87
CA ASP A 199 4.63 -0.93 3.07
C ASP A 199 3.70 -0.26 4.09
N TRP A 200 3.15 0.93 3.79
CA TRP A 200 2.29 1.72 4.68
C TRP A 200 0.79 1.70 4.33
N LEU A 201 0.41 0.89 3.33
CA LEU A 201 -0.98 0.60 2.98
C LEU A 201 -1.25 -0.90 3.08
N ASP A 202 -2.41 -1.23 3.63
CA ASP A 202 -3.02 -2.54 3.50
C ASP A 202 -4.47 -2.41 3.09
N VAL A 203 -4.96 -3.41 2.35
CA VAL A 203 -6.36 -3.49 1.97
C VAL A 203 -6.95 -4.82 2.36
N GLN A 204 -8.21 -4.76 2.75
CA GLN A 204 -9.08 -5.91 2.88
C GLN A 204 -10.20 -5.77 1.85
N VAL A 205 -10.23 -6.66 0.86
CA VAL A 205 -11.27 -6.73 -0.16
C VAL A 205 -12.22 -7.84 0.19
N ASN A 206 -13.52 -7.53 0.30
CA ASN A 206 -14.58 -8.52 0.45
C ASN A 206 -15.43 -8.55 -0.82
N ARG A 207 -15.33 -9.65 -1.59
CA ARG A 207 -16.03 -9.79 -2.88
C ARG A 207 -17.52 -10.01 -2.73
N ASN A 208 -17.98 -10.60 -1.63
CA ASN A 208 -19.38 -10.85 -1.33
C ASN A 208 -20.07 -9.56 -0.86
N ALA A 209 -19.50 -8.89 0.14
CA ALA A 209 -20.01 -7.62 0.67
C ALA A 209 -19.79 -6.43 -0.27
N LYS A 210 -18.95 -6.58 -1.31
CA LYS A 210 -18.56 -5.51 -2.24
C LYS A 210 -17.95 -4.31 -1.52
N THR A 211 -17.03 -4.60 -0.59
CA THR A 211 -16.32 -3.58 0.19
C THR A 211 -14.81 -3.70 0.05
N VAL A 212 -14.14 -2.56 0.16
CA VAL A 212 -12.68 -2.46 0.32
C VAL A 212 -12.41 -1.60 1.55
N ASN A 213 -11.74 -2.16 2.54
CA ASN A 213 -11.29 -1.41 3.72
C ASN A 213 -9.79 -1.15 3.56
N VAL A 214 -9.39 0.11 3.57
CA VAL A 214 -7.98 0.52 3.45
C VAL A 214 -7.45 0.92 4.81
N GLU A 215 -6.40 0.26 5.29
CA GLU A 215 -5.61 0.71 6.43
C GLU A 215 -4.44 1.55 5.93
N TRP A 216 -4.42 2.84 6.30
CA TRP A 216 -3.38 3.78 5.87
C TRP A 216 -2.58 4.24 7.08
N ARG A 217 -1.34 3.74 7.21
CA ARG A 217 -0.43 4.15 8.28
C ARG A 217 0.22 5.49 7.96
N VAL A 218 -0.07 6.50 8.78
CA VAL A 218 0.36 7.90 8.58
C VAL A 218 1.26 8.37 9.71
N ALA A 219 2.12 9.34 9.40
CA ALA A 219 3.04 9.95 10.35
C ALA A 219 2.89 11.48 10.35
N PHE A 220 3.09 12.08 11.51
CA PHE A 220 2.98 13.51 11.73
C PHE A 220 4.11 13.99 12.63
N ASP A 221 4.68 15.14 12.29
CA ASP A 221 5.68 15.84 13.09
C ASP A 221 5.15 17.17 13.59
N ASP A 222 5.43 17.48 14.87
CA ASP A 222 5.11 18.79 15.42
C ASP A 222 6.14 19.83 14.95
N GLY A 223 5.74 20.68 14.02
CA GLY A 223 6.56 21.77 13.52
C GLY A 223 6.84 22.86 14.57
N HIS A 224 6.19 22.83 15.73
CA HIS A 224 6.38 23.78 16.84
C HIS A 224 7.29 23.25 17.97
N LYS A 225 8.07 22.19 17.73
CA LYS A 225 9.15 21.78 18.65
C LYS A 225 10.24 22.85 18.77
N ILE A 226 10.49 23.57 17.68
CA ILE A 226 11.52 24.61 17.58
C ILE A 226 10.90 26.01 17.59
N TYR A 227 9.69 26.17 17.03
CA TYR A 227 8.98 27.45 16.94
C TYR A 227 7.87 27.53 17.98
N LYS A 228 7.65 28.71 18.56
CA LYS A 228 6.57 28.91 19.53
C LYS A 228 5.21 28.80 18.85
N ARG A 229 4.42 27.80 19.25
CA ARG A 229 3.02 27.67 18.84
C ARG A 229 2.23 28.95 19.21
N PRO A 230 1.43 29.52 18.29
CA PRO A 230 0.64 30.70 18.61
C PRO A 230 -0.32 30.47 19.78
N SER A 231 -0.53 31.49 20.60
CA SER A 231 -1.44 31.40 21.75
C SER A 231 -2.88 31.17 21.27
N GLY A 232 -3.60 30.23 21.89
CA GLY A 232 -4.97 29.89 21.52
C GLY A 232 -5.11 29.09 20.21
N ALA A 233 -4.00 28.72 19.57
CA ALA A 233 -4.03 27.82 18.43
C ALA A 233 -4.29 26.37 18.85
N PRO A 234 -4.84 25.52 17.95
CA PRO A 234 -4.96 24.09 18.19
C PRO A 234 -3.61 23.48 18.58
N SER A 235 -3.62 22.56 19.52
CA SER A 235 -2.50 21.72 19.94
C SER A 235 -2.09 20.73 18.83
N PHE A 236 -0.93 20.10 18.98
CA PHE A 236 -0.47 19.08 18.04
C PHE A 236 -1.44 17.90 17.91
N ASN A 237 -2.00 17.43 19.02
CA ASN A 237 -2.96 16.32 19.02
C ASN A 237 -4.28 16.71 18.34
N GLU A 238 -4.73 17.95 18.51
CA GLU A 238 -5.91 18.45 17.78
C GLU A 238 -5.66 18.50 16.27
N LEU A 239 -4.47 18.94 15.84
CA LEU A 239 -4.09 18.91 14.43
C LEU A 239 -4.02 17.47 13.89
N ILE A 240 -3.47 16.51 14.66
CA ILE A 240 -3.46 15.10 14.26
C ILE A 240 -4.89 14.60 14.03
N ASN A 241 -5.81 14.85 14.98
CA ASN A 241 -7.19 14.41 14.84
C ASN A 241 -7.86 15.00 13.59
N LEU A 242 -7.64 16.28 13.32
CA LEU A 242 -8.11 16.91 12.08
C LEU A 242 -7.50 16.28 10.83
N CYS A 243 -6.21 15.93 10.83
CA CYS A 243 -5.60 15.22 9.70
C CYS A 243 -6.24 13.85 9.47
N LEU A 244 -6.45 13.07 10.54
CA LEU A 244 -7.10 11.76 10.47
C LEU A 244 -8.53 11.87 9.93
N ASP A 245 -9.30 12.84 10.42
CA ASP A 245 -10.68 13.06 9.95
C ASP A 245 -10.71 13.58 8.50
N GLY A 246 -9.75 14.44 8.12
CA GLY A 246 -9.58 14.89 6.75
C GLY A 246 -9.32 13.72 5.80
N ILE A 247 -8.36 12.85 6.12
CA ILE A 247 -8.05 11.68 5.29
C ILE A 247 -9.29 10.80 5.13
N ARG A 248 -10.01 10.46 6.22
CA ARG A 248 -11.26 9.69 6.16
C ARG A 248 -12.27 10.36 5.23
N ASN A 249 -12.57 11.63 5.47
CA ASN A 249 -13.65 12.33 4.78
C ASN A 249 -13.37 12.58 3.29
N HIS A 250 -12.11 12.69 2.90
CA HIS A 250 -11.74 13.05 1.54
C HIS A 250 -11.30 11.87 0.67
N TRP A 251 -10.88 10.73 1.25
CA TRP A 251 -10.39 9.56 0.49
C TRP A 251 -11.37 8.38 0.42
N GLU A 252 -12.47 8.41 1.16
CA GLU A 252 -13.54 7.42 1.02
C GLU A 252 -14.37 7.63 -0.24
N GLY A 253 -14.93 6.55 -0.79
CA GLY A 253 -15.69 6.65 -2.02
C GLY A 253 -16.12 5.31 -2.58
N LYS A 254 -16.22 5.25 -3.91
CA LYS A 254 -16.64 4.06 -4.65
C LYS A 254 -15.75 3.86 -5.86
N ILE A 255 -15.52 2.61 -6.22
CA ILE A 255 -14.77 2.25 -7.42
C ILE A 255 -15.56 1.26 -8.28
N ASN A 256 -15.52 1.44 -9.59
CA ASN A 256 -16.04 0.48 -10.56
C ASN A 256 -14.89 -0.38 -11.08
N THR A 257 -15.07 -1.68 -11.03
CA THR A 257 -14.11 -2.66 -11.54
C THR A 257 -14.79 -3.60 -12.52
N SER A 258 -14.03 -4.43 -13.24
CA SER A 258 -14.58 -5.54 -14.02
C SER A 258 -15.44 -6.50 -13.18
N LYS A 259 -15.25 -6.51 -11.85
CA LYS A 259 -15.94 -7.36 -10.86
C LYS A 259 -17.11 -6.67 -10.14
N GLY A 260 -17.49 -5.48 -10.63
CA GLY A 260 -18.60 -4.68 -10.11
C GLY A 260 -18.17 -3.45 -9.31
N LEU A 261 -19.16 -2.79 -8.74
CA LEU A 261 -19.03 -1.61 -7.88
C LEU A 261 -18.61 -2.05 -6.46
N TYR A 262 -17.59 -1.39 -5.90
CA TYR A 262 -17.15 -1.58 -4.52
C TYR A 262 -17.21 -0.27 -3.73
N PHE A 263 -17.61 -0.36 -2.47
CA PHE A 263 -17.56 0.74 -1.51
C PHE A 263 -16.21 0.73 -0.78
N VAL A 264 -15.53 1.86 -0.76
CA VAL A 264 -14.18 1.99 -0.19
C VAL A 264 -14.24 2.82 1.08
N THR A 265 -13.79 2.23 2.19
CA THR A 265 -13.58 2.93 3.46
C THR A 265 -12.08 3.10 3.72
N VAL A 266 -11.70 4.21 4.35
CA VAL A 266 -10.29 4.55 4.59
C VAL A 266 -10.08 4.78 6.07
N LYS A 267 -9.25 3.95 6.68
CA LYS A 267 -8.90 4.00 8.10
C LYS A 267 -7.45 4.48 8.24
N PRO A 268 -7.23 5.78 8.44
CA PRO A 268 -5.90 6.26 8.78
C PRO A 268 -5.53 5.81 10.20
N ILE A 269 -4.34 5.26 10.33
CA ILE A 269 -3.74 4.77 11.57
C ILE A 269 -2.55 5.65 11.90
N TYR A 270 -2.58 6.26 13.08
CA TYR A 270 -1.47 6.97 13.65
C TYR A 270 -1.12 6.37 15.01
N ASP A 271 0.15 6.07 15.20
CA ASP A 271 0.72 5.76 16.51
C ASP A 271 2.10 6.43 16.60
N LYS A 272 2.30 7.22 17.65
CA LYS A 272 3.57 7.92 17.91
C LYS A 272 4.77 6.97 18.06
N LEU A 273 4.53 5.69 18.38
CA LEU A 273 5.56 4.67 18.54
C LEU A 273 5.84 3.91 17.22
N MET A 274 5.05 4.14 16.18
CA MET A 274 5.23 3.50 14.88
C MET A 274 6.38 4.17 14.12
N THR A 275 7.48 3.44 13.92
CA THR A 275 8.68 3.95 13.25
C THR A 275 9.03 3.20 11.95
N LYS A 276 8.19 2.25 11.53
CA LYS A 276 8.35 1.42 10.33
C LYS A 276 6.99 1.28 9.65
N HIS A 277 7.00 0.99 8.35
CA HIS A 277 5.78 0.73 7.58
C HIS A 277 4.78 1.90 7.64
N ILE A 278 5.31 3.13 7.63
CA ILE A 278 4.56 4.40 7.74
C ILE A 278 4.79 5.26 6.49
N ALA A 279 3.74 5.97 6.09
CA ALA A 279 3.85 6.94 5.01
C ALA A 279 4.82 8.07 5.39
N PRO A 280 5.37 8.79 4.41
CA PRO A 280 6.15 10.01 4.66
C PRO A 280 5.42 10.97 5.60
N SER A 281 6.15 11.49 6.59
CA SER A 281 5.58 12.33 7.64
C SER A 281 5.10 13.68 7.10
N LEU A 282 3.99 14.17 7.63
CA LEU A 282 3.54 15.56 7.42
C LEU A 282 3.94 16.41 8.63
N THR A 283 4.72 17.47 8.41
CA THR A 283 5.03 18.44 9.47
C THR A 283 3.86 19.40 9.65
N LEU A 284 3.23 19.37 10.82
CA LEU A 284 2.03 20.18 11.11
C LEU A 284 2.43 21.50 11.78
N ARG A 285 1.97 22.62 11.21
CA ARG A 285 2.21 23.97 11.73
C ARG A 285 0.92 24.78 11.81
N VAL A 286 1.02 25.90 12.52
CA VAL A 286 -0.06 26.87 12.67
C VAL A 286 0.50 28.22 12.30
N SER A 287 -0.22 28.94 11.43
CA SER A 287 0.12 30.28 11.02
C SER A 287 -0.94 31.27 11.47
N ASN A 288 -0.49 32.40 12.03
CA ASN A 288 -1.32 33.58 12.25
C ASN A 288 -1.11 34.66 11.17
N ASP A 289 -0.36 34.36 10.10
CA ASP A 289 -0.16 35.33 9.02
C ASP A 289 -1.51 35.53 8.26
N PRO A 290 -2.04 36.77 8.21
CA PRO A 290 -3.29 37.04 7.50
C PRO A 290 -3.19 36.86 5.98
N ARG A 291 -1.98 36.78 5.42
CA ARG A 291 -1.73 36.50 4.01
C ARG A 291 -1.82 35.00 3.68
N GLY A 292 -1.70 34.16 4.71
CA GLY A 292 -1.67 32.71 4.59
C GLY A 292 -0.31 32.16 4.21
N ASP A 293 0.05 31.03 4.83
CA ASP A 293 1.20 30.22 4.45
C ASP A 293 0.78 29.12 3.48
N ARG A 294 1.72 28.72 2.62
CA ARG A 294 1.49 27.66 1.63
C ARG A 294 1.96 26.32 2.18
N SER A 295 1.05 25.34 2.19
CA SER A 295 1.40 23.93 2.40
C SER A 295 2.12 23.36 1.19
N VAL A 296 3.03 22.42 1.45
CA VAL A 296 3.87 21.79 0.43
C VAL A 296 4.13 20.34 0.81
N ASN A 297 4.25 19.46 -0.17
CA ASN A 297 4.72 18.10 0.03
C ASN A 297 5.93 17.81 -0.87
N SER A 298 7.05 17.40 -0.25
CA SER A 298 8.29 17.07 -0.95
C SER A 298 8.59 15.57 -1.05
N SER A 299 7.66 14.70 -0.64
CA SER A 299 7.85 13.24 -0.54
C SER A 299 8.18 12.55 -1.86
N CYS A 300 8.13 13.27 -2.98
CA CYS A 300 8.45 12.75 -4.32
C CYS A 300 9.87 13.10 -4.79
N ALA A 301 10.66 13.83 -3.99
CA ALA A 301 12.06 14.15 -4.31
C ALA A 301 13.01 13.05 -3.80
N CYS A 302 12.70 11.79 -4.10
CA CYS A 302 13.69 10.71 -4.02
C CYS A 302 14.72 10.92 -5.15
N GLY A 303 15.72 11.78 -4.87
CA GLY A 303 16.83 12.10 -5.76
C GLY A 303 17.03 13.60 -6.00
N ILE A 304 18.01 14.19 -5.31
CA ILE A 304 18.81 15.35 -5.77
C ILE A 304 18.11 16.74 -5.81
N LEU A 305 17.02 17.01 -5.07
CA LEU A 305 16.35 18.34 -5.18
C LEU A 305 16.11 19.20 -3.93
N PRO A 306 16.68 18.96 -2.73
CA PRO A 306 16.60 19.95 -1.66
C PRO A 306 17.35 21.27 -1.95
N ARG A 307 18.10 21.39 -3.04
CA ARG A 307 18.90 22.58 -3.38
C ARG A 307 18.34 23.49 -4.47
N ILE A 308 17.47 23.01 -5.38
CA ILE A 308 17.04 23.81 -6.54
C ILE A 308 15.75 24.61 -6.28
N ALA A 309 14.89 24.15 -5.36
CA ALA A 309 13.69 24.92 -4.97
C ALA A 309 14.01 26.26 -4.28
N ARG A 310 15.26 26.46 -3.82
CA ARG A 310 15.78 27.74 -3.29
C ARG A 310 16.36 28.68 -4.36
N GLY A 311 16.13 28.43 -5.65
CA GLY A 311 16.60 29.30 -6.73
C GLY A 311 15.73 30.53 -7.06
N VAL A 312 14.55 30.70 -6.43
CA VAL A 312 13.56 31.69 -6.91
C VAL A 312 13.05 32.67 -5.84
N THR A 313 13.39 32.54 -4.55
CA THR A 313 13.11 33.62 -3.59
C THR A 313 14.23 33.75 -2.56
N HIS A 314 14.90 34.90 -2.56
CA HIS A 314 15.71 35.35 -1.43
C HIS A 314 14.82 35.41 -0.19
N LEU A 315 15.10 34.60 0.84
CA LEU A 315 14.93 34.93 2.27
C LEU A 315 15.35 33.74 3.15
N ILE A 316 16.43 33.97 3.89
CA ILE A 316 16.81 33.39 5.19
C ILE A 316 17.53 32.03 5.14
N ASP A 317 18.86 32.15 5.23
CA ASP A 317 19.73 31.22 5.94
C ASP A 317 19.21 31.01 7.37
N ASP A 318 18.61 29.85 7.64
CA ASP A 318 18.78 29.17 8.92
C ASP A 318 18.56 27.66 8.74
N ILE A 319 19.26 26.92 9.58
CA ILE A 319 19.62 25.51 9.44
C ILE A 319 18.38 24.61 9.63
N ILE A 320 17.75 24.20 8.53
CA ILE A 320 16.94 22.98 8.50
C ILE A 320 17.64 22.04 7.52
N PRO A 321 18.10 20.85 7.97
CA PRO A 321 18.65 19.86 7.07
C PRO A 321 17.64 19.59 5.95
N ALA A 322 18.18 19.37 4.76
CA ALA A 322 17.51 19.02 3.51
C ALA A 322 16.61 17.75 3.54
N ALA A 323 16.03 17.38 4.69
CA ALA A 323 15.23 16.20 4.94
C ALA A 323 13.80 16.63 5.34
N ASP A 324 12.80 16.15 4.59
CA ASP A 324 11.36 16.38 4.74
C ASP A 324 10.87 17.83 4.74
N MET A 325 10.71 18.39 3.53
CA MET A 325 10.05 19.69 3.32
C MET A 325 8.52 19.57 3.26
N THR A 326 7.92 18.48 3.74
CA THR A 326 6.46 18.33 3.72
C THR A 326 5.83 19.06 4.91
N MET A 327 5.16 20.17 4.66
CA MET A 327 4.52 21.02 5.67
C MET A 327 3.05 21.26 5.37
N VAL A 328 2.22 21.14 6.39
CA VAL A 328 0.80 21.46 6.36
C VAL A 328 0.49 22.55 7.36
N TRP A 329 -0.11 23.64 6.88
CA TRP A 329 -0.44 24.80 7.70
C TRP A 329 -1.91 24.84 8.09
N TYR A 330 -2.18 24.90 9.39
CA TYR A 330 -3.44 25.41 9.92
C TYR A 330 -3.40 26.95 9.87
N LEU A 331 -4.23 27.54 9.01
CA LEU A 331 -4.24 28.98 8.77
C LEU A 331 -5.22 29.68 9.72
N ASN A 332 -4.71 30.09 10.88
CA ASN A 332 -5.51 30.71 11.94
C ASN A 332 -5.74 32.21 11.72
N GLY A 333 -4.84 32.87 11.00
CA GLY A 333 -4.85 34.33 10.83
C GLY A 333 -5.70 34.88 9.68
N ILE A 334 -6.33 34.02 8.87
CA ILE A 334 -7.00 34.46 7.63
C ILE A 334 -8.25 35.29 7.96
N PRO A 335 -8.33 36.56 7.52
CA PRO A 335 -9.50 37.39 7.75
C PRO A 335 -10.77 36.81 7.11
N GLY A 336 -11.87 36.81 7.86
CA GLY A 336 -13.17 36.35 7.38
C GLY A 336 -13.39 34.85 7.41
N TRP A 337 -12.39 34.04 7.79
CA TRP A 337 -12.60 32.62 8.07
C TRP A 337 -13.07 32.42 9.50
N ASP A 338 -14.21 31.76 9.67
CA ASP A 338 -14.62 31.26 10.98
C ASP A 338 -13.85 29.99 11.35
N ASP A 339 -13.96 29.56 12.61
CA ASP A 339 -13.19 28.41 13.12
C ASP A 339 -13.58 27.09 12.44
N SER A 340 -14.84 26.94 12.03
CA SER A 340 -15.30 25.76 11.30
C SER A 340 -14.64 25.69 9.93
N TYR A 341 -14.59 26.81 9.20
CA TYR A 341 -13.96 26.89 7.89
C TYR A 341 -12.45 26.63 7.98
N LYS A 342 -11.76 27.20 8.98
CA LYS A 342 -10.33 26.94 9.22
C LYS A 342 -10.06 25.44 9.43
N MET A 343 -10.88 24.79 10.26
CA MET A 343 -10.78 23.34 10.50
C MET A 343 -11.00 22.55 9.20
N LEU A 344 -12.10 22.81 8.49
CA LEU A 344 -12.42 22.12 7.23
C LEU A 344 -11.34 22.32 6.16
N LYS A 345 -10.78 23.54 6.07
CA LYS A 345 -9.71 23.84 5.12
C LYS A 345 -8.42 23.11 5.48
N PHE A 346 -8.07 23.05 6.77
CA PHE A 346 -6.92 22.28 7.24
C PHE A 346 -7.10 20.78 6.98
N MET A 347 -8.29 20.23 7.25
CA MET A 347 -8.63 18.82 6.97
C MET A 347 -8.47 18.50 5.48
N GLN A 348 -9.00 19.34 4.59
CA GLN A 348 -8.88 19.19 3.14
C GLN A 348 -7.42 19.28 2.68
N THR A 349 -6.66 20.24 3.23
CA THR A 349 -5.25 20.42 2.88
C THR A 349 -4.42 19.22 3.38
N ALA A 350 -4.62 18.76 4.61
CA ALA A 350 -3.94 17.58 5.12
C ALA A 350 -4.22 16.34 4.25
N ALA A 351 -5.48 16.12 3.86
CA ALA A 351 -5.84 15.00 2.98
C ALA A 351 -5.22 15.11 1.58
N HIS A 352 -5.13 16.32 1.02
CA HIS A 352 -4.44 16.60 -0.24
C HIS A 352 -2.94 16.29 -0.14
N GLU A 353 -2.29 16.82 0.89
CA GLU A 353 -0.85 16.63 1.08
C GLU A 353 -0.51 15.18 1.40
N SER A 354 -1.37 14.45 2.12
CA SER A 354 -1.25 12.98 2.29
C SER A 354 -1.40 12.23 0.96
N GLY A 355 -2.12 12.78 -0.01
CA GLY A 355 -2.33 12.19 -1.33
C GLY A 355 -1.09 12.18 -2.23
N HIS A 356 -0.15 13.11 -2.03
CA HIS A 356 1.05 13.19 -2.85
C HIS A 356 1.92 11.92 -2.81
N PRO A 357 2.19 11.29 -1.64
CA PRO A 357 2.80 9.97 -1.57
C PRO A 357 2.09 8.89 -2.38
N ILE A 358 0.75 8.87 -2.38
CA ILE A 358 -0.03 7.90 -3.17
C ILE A 358 0.24 8.11 -4.67
N LEU A 359 0.06 9.34 -5.17
CA LEU A 359 0.25 9.62 -6.59
C LEU A 359 1.71 9.40 -7.04
N ALA A 360 2.66 9.74 -6.18
CA ALA A 360 4.08 9.57 -6.47
C ALA A 360 4.50 8.11 -6.52
N SER A 361 4.05 7.29 -5.56
CA SER A 361 4.34 5.85 -5.55
C SER A 361 3.64 5.15 -6.71
N TYR A 362 2.42 5.54 -7.06
CA TYR A 362 1.68 4.94 -8.17
C TYR A 362 2.30 5.31 -9.51
N ALA A 363 2.67 6.58 -9.69
CA ALA A 363 3.31 7.10 -10.88
C ALA A 363 4.84 7.22 -10.73
N TYR A 364 5.51 6.27 -10.06
CA TYR A 364 6.93 6.38 -9.72
C TYR A 364 7.88 6.59 -10.92
N LYS A 365 7.45 6.16 -12.12
CA LYS A 365 8.18 6.39 -13.38
C LYS A 365 8.04 7.82 -13.91
N SER A 366 7.03 8.56 -13.47
CA SER A 366 6.89 9.99 -13.72
C SER A 366 7.89 10.73 -12.83
N THR A 367 9.07 10.99 -13.38
CA THR A 367 10.19 11.60 -12.63
C THR A 367 10.38 13.08 -12.97
N GLY A 368 11.25 13.77 -12.23
CA GLY A 368 11.57 15.18 -12.46
C GLY A 368 10.71 16.18 -11.68
N LEU A 369 11.01 17.47 -11.88
CA LEU A 369 10.41 18.60 -11.14
C LEU A 369 8.95 18.89 -11.48
N SER A 370 8.45 18.35 -12.59
CA SER A 370 7.08 18.51 -13.06
C SER A 370 6.39 17.14 -13.23
N ASN A 371 6.62 16.23 -12.28
CA ASN A 371 6.00 14.90 -12.32
C ASN A 371 4.49 14.93 -12.02
N TYR A 372 3.84 13.80 -12.30
CA TYR A 372 2.40 13.59 -12.15
C TYR A 372 1.81 14.09 -10.82
N SER A 373 2.49 13.81 -9.70
CA SER A 373 2.06 14.24 -8.36
C SER A 373 2.24 15.74 -8.17
N TRP A 374 3.43 16.27 -8.48
CA TRP A 374 3.79 17.68 -8.24
C TRP A 374 2.98 18.66 -9.07
N ILE A 375 2.66 18.32 -10.31
CA ILE A 375 1.81 19.18 -11.15
C ILE A 375 0.33 18.84 -11.05
N HIS A 376 -0.07 18.08 -10.03
CA HIS A 376 -1.46 17.91 -9.64
C HIS A 376 -2.26 17.29 -10.79
N LYS A 377 -1.74 16.18 -11.35
CA LYS A 377 -2.36 15.47 -12.48
C LYS A 377 -2.51 16.36 -13.72
N GLY A 378 -1.66 17.38 -13.83
CA GLY A 378 -1.65 18.33 -14.93
C GLY A 378 -2.49 19.59 -14.72
N SER A 379 -3.18 19.74 -13.58
CA SER A 379 -3.92 20.97 -13.26
C SER A 379 -3.05 22.07 -12.64
N SER A 380 -1.74 21.89 -12.63
CA SER A 380 -0.75 22.91 -12.29
C SER A 380 0.26 23.02 -13.43
N LYS A 381 0.76 24.23 -13.68
CA LYS A 381 1.89 24.43 -14.57
C LYS A 381 3.16 23.81 -13.97
N GLY A 382 4.18 23.63 -14.80
CA GLY A 382 5.47 23.11 -14.37
C GLY A 382 6.29 24.10 -13.52
N VAL A 383 7.46 23.63 -13.06
CA VAL A 383 8.37 24.38 -12.18
C VAL A 383 8.74 25.77 -12.69
N MET A 384 8.89 25.94 -14.01
CA MET A 384 9.25 27.24 -14.63
C MET A 384 8.16 28.31 -14.47
N SER A 385 6.93 27.91 -14.14
CA SER A 385 5.82 28.82 -13.85
C SER A 385 5.53 28.91 -12.35
N GLY A 386 6.41 28.40 -11.49
CA GLY A 386 6.21 28.36 -10.04
C GLY A 386 4.99 27.54 -9.61
N TYR A 387 4.58 26.56 -10.42
CA TYR A 387 3.39 25.74 -10.18
C TYR A 387 2.08 26.55 -10.12
N ALA A 388 1.97 27.58 -10.96
CA ALA A 388 0.74 28.35 -11.08
C ALA A 388 -0.41 27.51 -11.65
N VAL A 389 -1.63 27.77 -11.19
CA VAL A 389 -2.85 27.16 -11.76
C VAL A 389 -3.05 27.66 -13.20
N PRO A 390 -3.34 26.78 -14.18
CA PRO A 390 -3.68 27.18 -15.56
C PRO A 390 -4.88 28.14 -15.62
N GLU A 391 -4.86 29.06 -16.56
CA GLU A 391 -5.95 29.95 -16.96
C GLU A 391 -6.79 29.34 -18.08
N LYS A 392 -7.99 29.89 -18.31
CA LYS A 392 -8.87 29.43 -19.38
C LYS A 392 -8.16 29.50 -20.74
N GLY A 393 -8.13 28.36 -21.44
CA GLY A 393 -7.43 28.21 -22.72
C GLY A 393 -5.96 27.76 -22.59
N GLU A 394 -5.46 27.55 -21.38
CA GLU A 394 -4.16 26.91 -21.15
C GLU A 394 -4.31 25.41 -20.87
N LYS A 395 -3.22 24.66 -21.12
CA LYS A 395 -3.17 23.21 -20.92
C LYS A 395 -3.52 22.85 -19.47
N GLY A 396 -4.46 21.92 -19.33
CA GLY A 396 -4.84 21.41 -18.01
C GLY A 396 -5.86 22.27 -17.26
N TYR A 397 -6.33 23.38 -17.84
CA TYR A 397 -7.40 24.18 -17.26
C TYR A 397 -8.71 23.39 -17.21
N GLU A 398 -9.34 23.38 -16.04
CA GLU A 398 -10.61 22.69 -15.80
C GLU A 398 -11.58 23.64 -15.05
N ASP A 399 -12.79 23.79 -15.60
CA ASP A 399 -13.88 24.47 -14.93
C ASP A 399 -14.49 23.54 -13.87
N TYR A 400 -14.71 24.06 -12.66
CA TYR A 400 -15.55 23.38 -11.68
C TYR A 400 -17.01 23.72 -11.94
N LEU A 401 -17.79 22.76 -12.43
CA LEU A 401 -19.16 22.98 -12.86
C LEU A 401 -20.16 22.73 -11.71
N SER A 402 -20.03 21.63 -10.97
CA SER A 402 -20.79 21.29 -9.75
C SER A 402 -20.36 19.91 -9.21
N GLY A 403 -20.76 19.56 -7.99
CA GLY A 403 -20.55 18.23 -7.42
C GLY A 403 -19.27 18.12 -6.59
N ASP A 404 -18.54 17.02 -6.77
CA ASP A 404 -17.27 16.79 -6.08
C ASP A 404 -16.11 17.33 -6.93
N ALA A 405 -15.24 18.13 -6.31
CA ALA A 405 -13.99 18.56 -6.91
C ALA A 405 -12.89 17.51 -6.66
N ASP A 406 -12.02 17.28 -7.64
CA ASP A 406 -10.90 16.35 -7.49
C ASP A 406 -9.93 16.88 -6.43
N LEU A 407 -9.76 16.15 -5.34
CA LEU A 407 -8.91 16.51 -4.21
C LEU A 407 -7.48 16.81 -4.67
N MET A 408 -6.97 16.10 -5.68
CA MET A 408 -5.58 16.18 -6.13
C MET A 408 -5.38 17.18 -7.28
N LYS A 409 -6.40 17.97 -7.64
CA LYS A 409 -6.32 19.02 -8.65
C LYS A 409 -6.46 20.41 -8.06
N TYR A 410 -6.01 21.39 -8.83
CA TYR A 410 -6.22 22.82 -8.59
C TYR A 410 -7.29 23.38 -9.52
N TYR A 411 -8.06 24.30 -8.97
CA TYR A 411 -9.12 25.03 -9.65
C TYR A 411 -8.92 26.53 -9.44
N LYS A 412 -9.27 27.35 -10.45
CA LYS A 412 -9.19 28.82 -10.35
C LYS A 412 -10.25 29.43 -9.45
N VAL A 413 -11.36 28.72 -9.26
CA VAL A 413 -12.50 29.18 -8.48
C VAL A 413 -12.38 28.74 -7.03
N HIS A 414 -13.03 29.48 -6.13
CA HIS A 414 -13.16 29.07 -4.75
C HIS A 414 -14.15 27.91 -4.64
N ILE A 415 -13.71 26.81 -4.03
CA ILE A 415 -14.53 25.62 -3.79
C ILE A 415 -14.52 25.35 -2.29
N HIS A 416 -15.70 25.11 -1.73
CA HIS A 416 -15.82 24.83 -0.30
C HIS A 416 -15.05 23.54 0.04
N PRO A 417 -14.25 23.51 1.13
CA PRO A 417 -13.35 22.38 1.41
C PRO A 417 -14.03 21.01 1.42
N THR A 418 -15.28 20.92 1.90
CA THR A 418 -16.04 19.66 1.99
C THR A 418 -16.39 19.02 0.64
N LEU A 419 -16.31 19.78 -0.45
CA LEU A 419 -16.63 19.31 -1.80
C LEU A 419 -15.44 18.64 -2.48
N PHE A 420 -14.23 18.76 -1.92
CA PHE A 420 -13.08 18.04 -2.46
C PHE A 420 -13.16 16.55 -2.08
N LYS A 421 -12.97 15.66 -3.05
CA LYS A 421 -12.93 14.20 -2.86
C LYS A 421 -11.85 13.61 -3.74
N ALA A 422 -11.14 12.61 -3.24
CA ALA A 422 -10.30 11.76 -4.06
C ALA A 422 -11.18 11.13 -5.13
N ASN A 423 -10.76 11.24 -6.39
CA ASN A 423 -11.57 10.72 -7.48
C ASN A 423 -11.40 9.18 -7.58
N GLU A 424 -12.21 8.53 -8.41
CA GLU A 424 -12.16 7.08 -8.57
C GLU A 424 -10.76 6.55 -8.91
N TYR A 425 -10.00 7.27 -9.75
CA TYR A 425 -8.63 6.88 -10.13
C TYR A 425 -7.66 7.00 -8.97
N ASP A 426 -7.78 8.03 -8.14
CA ASP A 426 -6.92 8.19 -6.96
C ASP A 426 -7.19 7.08 -5.94
N ILE A 427 -8.46 6.73 -5.71
CA ILE A 427 -8.83 5.62 -4.82
C ILE A 427 -8.32 4.28 -5.38
N LYS A 428 -8.45 4.04 -6.69
CA LYS A 428 -7.85 2.86 -7.34
C LYS A 428 -6.34 2.82 -7.20
N SER A 429 -5.65 3.96 -7.36
CA SER A 429 -4.19 4.01 -7.20
C SER A 429 -3.76 3.63 -5.79
N MET A 430 -4.45 4.11 -4.76
CA MET A 430 -4.22 3.74 -3.36
C MET A 430 -4.39 2.24 -3.13
N ILE A 431 -5.44 1.63 -3.68
CA ILE A 431 -5.67 0.18 -3.56
C ILE A 431 -4.61 -0.60 -4.33
N TRP A 432 -4.24 -0.17 -5.53
CA TRP A 432 -3.19 -0.80 -6.33
C TRP A 432 -1.84 -0.82 -5.62
N LEU A 433 -1.51 0.23 -4.85
CA LEU A 433 -0.27 0.31 -4.06
C LEU A 433 -0.17 -0.77 -2.97
N SER A 434 -1.26 -1.44 -2.61
CA SER A 434 -1.24 -2.57 -1.67
C SER A 434 -0.90 -3.92 -2.32
N LYS A 435 -0.63 -3.93 -3.64
CA LYS A 435 -0.23 -5.15 -4.36
C LYS A 435 0.92 -5.87 -3.66
N LEU A 436 0.92 -7.19 -3.78
CA LEU A 436 1.93 -8.06 -3.19
C LEU A 436 2.87 -8.58 -4.25
N ASN A 437 4.16 -8.56 -3.97
CA ASN A 437 5.16 -9.33 -4.71
C ASN A 437 5.58 -10.51 -3.83
N LEU A 438 5.43 -11.73 -4.35
CA LEU A 438 5.59 -12.97 -3.62
C LEU A 438 6.70 -13.82 -4.25
N GLY A 439 7.33 -14.69 -3.47
CA GLY A 439 8.25 -15.72 -3.98
C GLY A 439 9.53 -15.18 -4.63
N ARG A 440 9.91 -13.92 -4.35
CA ARG A 440 11.26 -13.40 -4.65
C ARG A 440 12.19 -13.80 -3.48
N LEU A 441 13.41 -14.19 -3.83
CA LEU A 441 14.50 -14.62 -2.94
C LEU A 441 15.56 -13.54 -2.85
#